data_AF-W7DCX7-F1
#
_entry.id   AF-W7DCX7-F1
#
_cell.length_a   1.000
_cell.length_b   1.000
_cell.length_c   1.000
_cell.angle_alpha   90.00
_cell.angle_beta   90.00
_cell.angle_gamma   90.00
#
_symmetry.space_group_name_H-M   'P 1'
#
loop_
_entity.id
_entity.type
_entity.pdbx_description
1 polymer ?
#
loop_
_entity_poly.entity_id
_entity_poly.type
_entity_poly.pdbx_seq_one_letter_code
_entity_poly.pdbx_strand_id
1 'polypeptide(L)' 'MNQDLQKEVATRKTFAIISHPDAGKTTITEQLLLFGGAIRSAGTVKGKKTREICHK' A
#
# COMPACT_ATOMS: atom_id res chain seq x y z
N MET A 1 7.23 -6.07 31.26
CA MET A 1 6.91 -6.37 29.85
C MET A 1 8.12 -6.99 29.18
N ASN A 2 7.92 -7.97 28.31
CA ASN A 2 9.00 -8.67 27.60
C ASN A 2 9.73 -7.70 26.65
N GLN A 3 11.03 -7.47 26.85
CA GLN A 3 11.78 -6.42 26.13
C GLN A 3 11.84 -6.69 24.62
N ASP A 4 11.85 -7.96 24.22
CA ASP A 4 11.84 -8.36 22.81
C ASP A 4 10.49 -8.02 22.16
N LEU A 5 9.39 -8.19 22.89
CA LEU A 5 8.06 -7.81 22.43
C LEU A 5 7.96 -6.30 22.18
N GLN A 6 8.55 -5.48 23.07
CA GLN A 6 8.57 -4.02 22.88
C GLN A 6 9.39 -3.60 21.67
N LYS A 7 10.53 -4.26 21.41
CA LYS A 7 11.35 -4.01 20.22
C LYS A 7 10.60 -4.32 18.93
N GLU A 8 9.93 -5.47 18.85
CA GLU A 8 9.17 -5.82 17.64
C GLU A 8 7.94 -4.92 17.43
N VAL A 9 7.29 -4.46 18.50
CA VAL A 9 6.15 -3.54 18.37
C VAL A 9 6.63 -2.18 17.85
N ALA A 10 7.80 -1.71 18.29
CA ALA A 10 8.34 -0.40 17.89
C ALA A 10 8.71 -0.32 16.39
N THR A 11 9.05 -1.44 15.74
CA THR A 11 9.40 -1.48 14.31
C THR A 11 8.21 -1.48 13.38
N ARG A 12 7.02 -1.88 13.84
CA ARG A 12 5.80 -1.98 13.00
C ARG A 12 5.23 -0.59 12.72
N LYS A 13 4.91 -0.31 11.45
CA LYS A 13 4.22 0.90 11.01
C LYS A 13 2.96 0.51 10.22
N THR A 14 1.79 0.74 10.80
CA THR A 14 0.49 0.48 10.17
C THR A 14 -0.14 1.81 9.79
N PHE A 15 -0.42 2.01 8.50
CA PHE A 15 -0.99 3.25 7.99
C PHE A 15 -1.91 2.96 6.80
N ALA A 16 -2.74 3.94 6.46
CA ALA A 16 -3.64 3.90 5.31
C ALA A 16 -3.49 5.19 4.49
N ILE A 17 -3.68 5.09 3.17
CA ILE A 17 -3.69 6.25 2.27
C ILE A 17 -5.15 6.54 1.90
N ILE A 18 -5.67 7.67 2.35
CA ILE A 18 -7.00 8.18 2.00
C ILE A 18 -6.83 9.46 1.16
N SER A 19 -7.59 9.58 0.06
CA SER A 19 -7.60 10.81 -0.74
C SER A 19 -8.83 10.87 -1.63
N HIS A 20 -8.97 11.92 -2.43
CA HIS A 20 -10.02 12.07 -3.45
C HIS A 20 -9.81 11.11 -4.65
N PRO A 21 -10.85 10.55 -5.29
CA PRO A 21 -10.69 9.85 -6.58
C PRO A 21 -9.78 10.66 -7.52
N ASP A 22 -8.92 9.98 -8.27
CA ASP A 22 -7.90 10.58 -9.15
C ASP A 22 -6.67 11.25 -8.52
N ALA A 23 -6.58 11.39 -7.19
CA ALA A 23 -5.40 11.94 -6.51
C ALA A 23 -4.12 11.05 -6.56
N GLY A 24 -4.12 9.97 -7.35
CA GLY A 24 -2.93 9.14 -7.55
C GLY A 24 -2.53 8.25 -6.36
N LYS A 25 -3.43 7.98 -5.40
CA LYS A 25 -3.14 7.08 -4.26
C LYS A 25 -2.68 5.69 -4.67
N THR A 26 -3.16 5.17 -5.81
CA THR A 26 -2.68 3.92 -6.41
C THR A 26 -1.20 4.02 -6.81
N THR A 27 -0.79 5.13 -7.43
CA THR A 27 0.60 5.38 -7.87
C THR A 27 1.57 5.46 -6.70
N ILE A 28 1.19 6.15 -5.62
CA ILE A 28 2.01 6.23 -4.40
C ILE A 28 2.12 4.85 -3.74
N THR A 29 1.03 4.07 -3.73
CA THR A 29 1.04 2.69 -3.20
C THR A 29 1.99 1.79 -4.00
N GLU A 30 2.00 1.91 -5.33
CA GLU A 30 2.91 1.15 -6.20
C GLU A 30 4.38 1.46 -5.93
N GLN A 31 4.72 2.75 -5.80
CA GLN A 31 6.09 3.17 -5.48
C GLN A 31 6.53 2.65 -4.12
N LEU A 32 5.68 2.78 -3.09
CA LEU A 32 5.96 2.26 -1.75
C LEU A 32 6.22 0.74 -1.76
N LEU A 33 5.40 -0.02 -2.49
CA LEU A 33 5.57 -1.48 -2.61
C LEU A 33 6.85 -1.84 -3.38
N LEU A 34 7.22 -1.06 -4.41
CA LEU A 34 8.47 -1.26 -5.15
C LEU A 34 9.69 -1.01 -4.25
N PHE A 35 9.71 0.09 -3.50
CA PHE A 35 10.79 0.39 -2.56
C PHE A 35 10.88 -0.61 -1.41
N GLY A 36 9.74 -1.17 -0.99
CA GLY A 36 9.66 -2.24 0.00
C GLY A 36 10.01 -3.64 -0.51
N GLY A 37 10.45 -3.80 -1.76
CA GLY A 37 10.76 -5.10 -2.37
C GLY A 37 9.53 -5.98 -2.67
N ALA A 38 8.32 -5.46 -2.48
CA ALA A 38 7.06 -6.17 -2.70
C ALA A 38 6.60 -6.07 -4.18
N ILE A 39 7.48 -6.44 -5.12
CA ILE A 39 7.32 -6.27 -6.58
C ILE A 39 6.02 -6.90 -7.09
N ARG A 40 5.70 -8.13 -6.64
CA ARG A 40 4.51 -8.88 -7.05
C ARG A 40 3.20 -8.23 -6.58
N SER A 41 3.24 -7.58 -5.42
CA SER A 41 2.11 -6.81 -4.89
C SER A 41 1.94 -5.48 -5.62
N ALA A 42 3.05 -4.77 -5.93
CA ALA A 42 3.03 -3.55 -6.73
C ALA A 42 2.40 -3.76 -8.11
N GLY A 43 2.76 -4.84 -8.82
CA GLY A 43 2.18 -5.17 -10.12
C GLY A 43 0.68 -5.49 -10.08
N THR A 44 0.19 -6.07 -8.97
CA THR A 44 -1.22 -6.40 -8.80
C THR A 44 -2.08 -5.15 -8.56
N VAL A 45 -1.53 -4.12 -7.90
CA VAL A 45 -2.22 -2.84 -7.65
C VAL A 45 -2.52 -2.12 -8.97
N LYS A 46 -1.60 -2.16 -9.93
CA LYS A 46 -1.79 -1.62 -11.29
C LYS A 46 -2.92 -2.31 -12.06
N GLY A 47 -3.02 -3.64 -11.96
CA GLY A 47 -4.02 -4.45 -12.68
C GLY A 47 -5.46 -4.30 -12.16
N LYS A 48 -5.66 -3.75 -10.96
CA LYS A 48 -7.01 -3.57 -10.37
C LYS A 48 -7.77 -2.38 -10.95
N LYS A 49 -7.09 -1.40 -11.58
CA LYS A 49 -7.73 -0.19 -12.14
C LYS A 49 -8.71 -0.50 -13.29
N THR A 50 -8.67 -1.70 -13.87
CA THR A 50 -9.59 -2.14 -14.94
C THR A 50 -10.94 -2.68 -14.41
N ARG A 51 -11.12 -2.87 -13.10
CA ARG A 51 -12.38 -3.43 -12.53
C ARG A 51 -13.31 -2.39 -11.90
N GLU A 52 -12.99 -1.11 -11.96
CA GLU A 52 -14.00 -0.07 -11.86
C GLU A 52 -14.48 0.25 -13.27
N ILE A 53 -15.40 -0.58 -13.74
CA ILE A 53 -16.22 -0.29 -14.91
C ILE A 53 -16.98 0.98 -14.56
N CYS A 54 -16.48 2.12 -15.04
CA CYS A 54 -17.31 3.29 -15.23
C CYS A 54 -18.43 2.85 -16.18
N HIS A 55 -19.61 2.54 -15.62
CA HIS A 55 -20.84 2.51 -16.40
C HIS A 55 -21.14 3.96 -16.79
N LYS A 56 -20.55 4.39 -17.89
CA LYS A 56 -21.16 5.37 -18.79
C LYS A 56 -20.63 5.20 -20.21
#